data_AF-A0A7R9BAQ5-F1
#
_entry.id   AF-A0A7R9BAQ5-F1
#
_cell.length_a   1.000
_cell.length_b   1.000
_cell.length_c   1.000
_cell.angle_alpha   90.00
_cell.angle_beta   90.00
_cell.angle_gamma   90.00
#
_symmetry.space_group_name_H-M   'P 1'
#
loop_
_entity.id
_entity.type
_entity.pdbx_description
1 polymer ?
#
loop_
_entity_poly.entity_id
_entity_poly.type
_entity_poly.pdbx_seq_one_letter_code
_entity_poly.pdbx_strand_id
1 'polypeptide(L)'
;MFVFVSRNLDLALPVQTRQNGSLYLHLFLQSRRLPRWKFWELLHEPTTSYLRTRLTQFQVPLEPTFQLLGKETDDKVKSKGRHLTLPVTHIKSRLTFNVMTEDVELPQYHLPPELVRLIT
;
A
#
# COMPACT_ATOMS: atom_id res chain seq x y z
N MET A 1 22.31 13.30 -2.48
CA MET A 1 21.34 14.25 -3.07
C MET A 1 20.03 13.51 -3.26
N PHE A 2 18.89 14.01 -2.75
CA PHE A 2 17.60 13.31 -2.88
C PHE A 2 16.89 13.75 -4.16
N VAL A 3 16.50 12.80 -5.01
CA VAL A 3 15.75 13.05 -6.24
C VAL A 3 14.31 12.63 -6.03
N PHE A 4 13.37 13.57 -6.22
CA PHE A 4 11.94 13.30 -6.13
C PHE A 4 11.37 13.04 -7.53
N VAL A 5 10.81 11.85 -7.74
CA VAL A 5 10.17 11.48 -9.01
C VAL A 5 8.71 11.13 -8.74
N SER A 6 7.78 11.82 -9.40
CA SER A 6 6.34 11.53 -9.33
C SER A 6 5.85 10.91 -10.64
N ARG A 7 5.10 9.81 -10.55
CA ARG A 7 4.43 9.18 -11.69
C ARG A 7 2.98 8.89 -11.33
N ASN A 8 2.08 9.18 -12.26
CA ASN A 8 0.68 8.79 -12.18
C ASN A 8 0.50 7.43 -12.87
N LEU A 9 -0.35 6.59 -12.30
CA LEU A 9 -0.65 5.27 -12.84
C LEU A 9 -2.14 4.99 -12.70
N ASP A 10 -2.76 4.62 -13.82
CA ASP A 10 -4.18 4.28 -13.84
C ASP A 10 -4.35 2.80 -13.50
N LEU A 11 -5.08 2.53 -12.41
CA LEU A 11 -5.35 1.16 -11.94
C LEU A 11 -6.77 0.75 -12.33
N ALA A 12 -6.89 -0.12 -13.33
CA ALA A 12 -8.15 -0.76 -13.66
C ALA A 12 -8.42 -1.93 -12.70
N LEU A 13 -9.36 -1.77 -11.77
CA LEU A 13 -9.74 -2.82 -10.83
C LEU A 13 -10.79 -3.76 -11.44
N PRO A 14 -10.53 -5.09 -11.50
CA PRO A 14 -11.51 -6.09 -11.91
C PRO A 14 -12.78 -5.99 -11.07
N VAL A 15 -13.93 -6.22 -11.69
CA VAL A 15 -15.24 -6.15 -11.01
C VAL A 15 -15.29 -7.09 -9.80
N GLN A 16 -14.64 -8.24 -9.90
CA GLN A 16 -14.59 -9.28 -8.85
C GLN A 16 -13.87 -8.81 -7.57
N THR A 17 -12.87 -7.91 -7.68
CA THR A 17 -12.05 -7.47 -6.53
C THR A 17 -12.53 -6.16 -5.91
N ARG A 18 -13.55 -5.50 -6.49
CA ARG A 18 -14.06 -4.20 -6.04
C ARG A 18 -14.76 -4.20 -4.67
N GLN A 19 -15.31 -5.34 -4.22
CA GLN A 19 -16.18 -5.38 -3.04
C GLN A 19 -15.62 -6.16 -1.84
N ASN A 20 -14.44 -6.78 -1.93
CA ASN A 20 -13.81 -7.43 -0.76
C ASN A 20 -12.31 -7.76 -0.95
N GLY A 21 -11.63 -7.08 -1.88
CA GLY A 21 -10.25 -7.39 -2.22
C GLY A 21 -9.27 -6.62 -1.34
N SER A 22 -8.44 -7.32 -0.56
CA SER A 22 -7.21 -6.72 -0.05
C SER A 22 -6.23 -6.54 -1.21
N LEU A 23 -5.80 -5.31 -1.47
CA LEU A 23 -4.89 -5.00 -2.58
C LEU A 23 -3.48 -4.76 -2.04
N TYR A 24 -2.50 -5.36 -2.69
CA TYR A 24 -1.08 -5.17 -2.42
C TYR A 24 -0.40 -4.67 -3.68
N LEU A 25 0.52 -3.73 -3.51
CA LEU A 25 1.46 -3.33 -4.53
C LEU A 25 2.79 -4.05 -4.30
N HIS A 26 3.28 -4.68 -5.35
CA HIS A 26 4.62 -5.21 -5.43
C HIS A 26 5.43 -4.29 -6.36
N LEU A 27 6.44 -3.64 -5.80
CA LEU A 27 7.34 -2.76 -6.52
C LEU A 27 8.71 -3.41 -6.58
N PHE A 28 9.24 -3.56 -7.79
CA PHE A 28 10.61 -3.96 -8.04
C PHE A 28 11.34 -2.79 -8.66
N LEU A 29 12.50 -2.46 -8.10
CA LEU A 29 13.36 -1.42 -8.62
C LEU A 29 14.71 -2.01 -8.97
N GLN A 30 15.16 -1.76 -10.19
CA GLN A 30 16.38 -2.35 -10.71
C GLN A 30 17.16 -1.33 -11.53
N SER A 31 18.47 -1.32 -11.35
CA SER A 31 19.38 -0.41 -12.06
C SER A 31 19.47 -0.74 -13.57
N ARG A 32 19.32 -2.01 -13.93
CA ARG A 32 19.41 -2.51 -15.31
C ARG A 32 18.08 -3.09 -15.77
N ARG A 33 17.75 -2.88 -17.06
CA ARG A 33 16.55 -3.44 -17.66
C ARG A 33 16.80 -4.90 -18.07
N LEU A 34 16.15 -5.85 -17.39
CA LEU A 34 16.19 -7.25 -17.80
C LEU A 34 15.32 -7.49 -19.05
N PRO A 35 15.80 -8.26 -20.05
CA PRO A 35 15.05 -8.55 -21.27
C PRO A 35 13.83 -9.45 -21.01
N ARG A 36 13.92 -10.32 -19.99
CA ARG A 36 12.82 -11.15 -19.48
C ARG A 36 12.96 -11.22 -17.96
N TRP A 37 11.85 -11.11 -17.25
CA TRP A 37 11.82 -11.17 -15.81
C TRP A 37 10.69 -12.09 -15.35
N LYS A 38 11.02 -13.02 -14.45
CA LYS A 38 10.03 -13.74 -13.65
C LYS A 38 10.03 -13.16 -12.24
N PHE A 39 8.86 -13.18 -11.59
CA PHE A 39 8.70 -12.65 -10.24
C PHE A 39 9.72 -13.21 -9.24
N TRP A 40 9.92 -14.54 -9.25
CA TRP A 40 10.85 -15.21 -8.35
C TRP A 40 12.32 -14.87 -8.65
N GLU A 41 12.68 -14.70 -9.93
CA GLU A 41 14.04 -14.36 -10.33
C GLU A 41 14.41 -12.94 -9.86
N LEU A 42 13.47 -12.00 -9.96
CA LEU A 42 13.65 -10.63 -9.44
C LEU A 42 13.78 -10.57 -7.91
N LEU A 43 13.14 -11.49 -7.20
CA LEU A 43 13.18 -11.52 -5.73
C LEU A 43 14.54 -11.98 -5.20
N HIS A 44 15.26 -12.81 -5.97
CA HIS A 44 16.57 -13.36 -5.59
C HIS A 44 17.75 -12.60 -6.19
N GLU A 45 17.49 -11.57 -7.01
CA GLU A 45 18.56 -10.79 -7.61
C GLU A 45 19.12 -9.76 -6.60
N PRO A 46 20.43 -9.78 -6.31
CA PRO A 46 21.01 -8.92 -5.28
C PRO A 46 20.93 -7.42 -5.62
N THR A 47 20.81 -7.08 -6.90
CA THR A 47 20.74 -5.69 -7.40
C THR A 47 19.30 -5.18 -7.52
N THR A 48 18.31 -5.97 -7.10
CA THR A 48 16.90 -5.60 -7.20
C THR A 48 16.35 -5.26 -5.82
N SER A 49 15.86 -4.02 -5.68
CA SER A 49 15.16 -3.58 -4.47
C SER A 49 13.68 -3.96 -4.57
N TYR A 50 13.17 -4.68 -3.57
CA TYR A 50 11.77 -5.11 -3.53
C TYR A 50 11.01 -4.47 -2.39
N LEU A 51 9.82 -3.93 -2.69
CA LEU A 51 8.88 -3.40 -1.72
C LEU A 51 7.50 -4.00 -1.92
N ARG A 52 6.94 -4.55 -0.85
CA ARG A 52 5.53 -4.95 -0.77
C ARG A 52 4.79 -4.02 0.17
N THR A 53 3.76 -3.34 -0.34
CA THR A 53 2.94 -2.42 0.48
C THR A 53 1.45 -2.67 0.28
N ARG A 54 0.67 -2.52 1.35
CA ARG A 54 -0.79 -2.68 1.32
C ARG A 54 -1.41 -1.39 0.81
N LEU A 55 -2.17 -1.49 -0.28
CA LEU A 55 -2.90 -0.36 -0.86
C LEU A 55 -4.29 -0.18 -0.23
N THR A 56 -4.88 -1.25 0.31
CA THR A 56 -6.21 -1.18 0.95
C THR A 56 -6.11 -1.00 2.45
N GLN A 57 -6.90 -0.07 3.00
CA GLN A 57 -7.11 0.11 4.42
C GLN A 57 -8.59 -0.09 4.74
N PHE A 58 -8.88 -0.93 5.74
CA PHE A 58 -10.22 -1.12 6.27
C PHE A 58 -10.42 -0.13 7.40
N GLN A 59 -11.41 0.73 7.28
CA GLN A 59 -11.75 1.69 8.31
C GLN A 59 -13.22 1.53 8.66
N VAL A 60 -13.51 1.37 9.95
CA VAL A 60 -14.87 1.52 10.45
C VAL A 60 -15.20 3.00 10.31
N PRO A 61 -16.28 3.36 9.59
CA PRO A 61 -16.70 4.74 9.50
C PRO A 61 -16.82 5.29 10.91
N LEU A 62 -16.12 6.40 11.22
CA LEU A 62 -16.47 7.15 12.42
C LEU A 62 -17.92 7.57 12.21
N GLU A 63 -18.79 7.19 13.14
CA GLU A 63 -20.15 7.72 13.12
C GLU A 63 -20.06 9.23 13.01
N PRO A 64 -20.92 9.88 12.20
CA PRO A 64 -20.99 11.33 12.19
C PRO A 64 -21.23 11.72 13.64
N THR A 65 -20.22 12.31 14.28
CA THR A 65 -20.29 12.74 15.67
C THR A 65 -21.57 13.55 15.75
N PHE A 66 -22.54 13.03 16.52
CA PHE A 66 -23.92 13.47 16.52
C PHE A 66 -24.00 14.97 16.22
N GLN A 67 -24.60 15.36 15.10
CA GLN A 67 -24.94 16.76 14.86
C GLN A 67 -26.05 17.12 15.86
N LEU A 68 -25.66 17.36 17.11
CA LEU A 68 -26.55 17.72 18.23
C LEU A 68 -27.16 19.13 18.08
N LEU A 69 -26.88 19.81 16.96
CA LEU A 69 -27.36 21.15 16.63
C LEU A 69 -28.23 21.14 15.36
N GLY A 70 -28.87 20.02 15.04
CA GLY A 70 -29.94 19.95 14.04
C GLY A 70 -31.25 20.44 14.66
N LYS A 71 -31.67 21.65 14.31
CA LYS A 71 -32.97 22.21 14.72
C LYS A 71 -34.11 21.23 14.40
N GLU A 72 -35.00 21.10 15.37
CA GLU A 72 -36.28 20.40 15.25
C GLU A 72 -37.07 20.91 14.05
N THR A 73 -37.15 20.12 12.98
CA THR A 73 -38.28 20.18 12.05
C THR A 73 -38.53 18.81 11.46
N ASP A 74 -39.70 18.29 11.84
CA ASP A 74 -40.57 17.35 11.15
C ASP A 74 -40.17 15.87 10.99
N ASP A 75 -40.98 15.07 11.67
CA ASP A 75 -41.31 13.68 11.38
C ASP A 75 -41.52 13.42 9.89
N LYS A 76 -40.57 12.70 9.26
CA LYS A 76 -40.79 11.73 8.16
C LYS A 76 -39.46 11.28 7.53
N VAL A 77 -38.72 10.39 8.19
CA VAL A 77 -38.03 9.29 7.49
C VAL A 77 -38.06 8.05 8.37
N LYS A 78 -39.18 7.31 8.27
CA LYS A 78 -39.22 5.90 8.64
C LYS A 78 -38.19 5.14 7.79
N SER A 79 -37.60 4.10 8.40
CA SER A 79 -36.68 3.10 7.83
C SER A 79 -35.27 3.57 7.42
N LYS A 80 -34.39 3.76 8.40
CA LYS A 80 -32.97 3.41 8.27
C LYS A 80 -32.55 2.55 9.46
N GLY A 81 -33.23 1.42 9.64
CA GLY A 81 -32.72 0.35 10.47
C GLY A 81 -31.38 -0.11 9.91
N ARG A 82 -30.39 -0.29 10.80
CA ARG A 82 -29.08 -0.86 10.47
C ARG A 82 -28.25 -0.05 9.46
N HIS A 83 -27.91 1.21 9.77
CA HIS A 83 -26.59 1.69 9.33
C HIS A 83 -25.54 1.00 10.19
N LEU A 84 -25.31 -0.27 9.83
CA LEU A 84 -24.31 -1.12 10.42
C LEU A 84 -22.94 -0.44 10.27
N THR A 85 -22.18 -0.54 11.35
CA THR A 85 -20.73 -0.41 11.52
C THR A 85 -19.94 -1.32 10.55
N LEU A 86 -20.35 -1.41 9.29
CA LEU A 86 -19.67 -2.19 8.27
C LEU A 86 -18.37 -1.46 7.91
N PRO A 87 -17.21 -2.12 8.04
CA PRO A 87 -15.95 -1.53 7.64
C PRO A 87 -15.96 -1.26 6.13
N VAL A 88 -15.59 -0.05 5.73
CA VAL A 88 -15.46 0.35 4.33
C VAL A 88 -14.00 0.20 3.91
N THR A 89 -13.79 -0.27 2.68
CA THR A 89 -12.46 -0.40 2.07
C THR A 89 -12.06 0.90 1.39
N HIS A 90 -10.93 1.48 1.82
CA HIS A 90 -10.32 2.62 1.18
C HIS A 90 -9.04 2.21 0.44
N ILE A 91 -8.79 2.80 -0.73
CA ILE A 91 -7.56 2.59 -1.50
C ILE A 91 -6.66 3.82 -1.31
N LYS A 92 -5.39 3.58 -0.97
CA LYS A 92 -4.38 4.63 -0.90
C LYS A 92 -4.11 5.21 -2.29
N SER A 93 -4.37 6.50 -2.45
CA SER A 93 -4.14 7.24 -3.70
C SER A 93 -2.70 7.69 -3.90
N ARG A 94 -1.93 7.82 -2.82
CA ARG A 94 -0.54 8.24 -2.85
C ARG A 94 0.33 7.23 -2.13
N LEU A 95 1.41 6.85 -2.78
CA LEU A 95 2.45 6.00 -2.21
C LEU A 95 3.80 6.71 -2.32
N THR A 96 4.49 6.77 -1.20
CA THR A 96 5.86 7.27 -1.11
C THR A 96 6.76 6.10 -0.71
N PHE A 97 7.86 5.93 -1.43
CA PHE A 97 8.89 4.97 -1.08
C PHE A 97 10.26 5.64 -1.27
N ASN A 98 11.22 5.21 -0.46
CA ASN A 98 12.58 5.70 -0.53
C ASN A 98 13.43 4.67 -1.27
N VAL A 99 14.26 5.15 -2.19
CA VAL A 99 15.15 4.33 -2.99
C VAL A 99 16.58 4.74 -2.69
N MET A 100 17.43 3.76 -2.43
CA MET A 100 18.86 3.97 -2.44
C MET A 100 19.37 3.79 -3.86
N THR A 101 20.03 4.81 -4.40
CA THR A 101 20.51 4.83 -5.80
C THR A 101 21.94 4.36 -5.96
N GLU A 102 22.66 4.21 -4.85
CA GLU A 102 24.08 3.85 -4.83
C GLU A 102 24.25 2.37 -4.52
N ASP A 103 25.20 1.73 -5.21
CA ASP A 103 25.60 0.36 -4.95
C ASP A 103 26.45 0.35 -3.67
N VAL A 104 25.83 0.03 -2.53
CA VAL A 104 26.54 -0.11 -1.25
C VAL A 104 26.89 -1.57 -1.04
N GLU A 105 28.18 -1.87 -1.09
CA GLU A 105 28.71 -3.16 -0.68
C GLU A 105 28.71 -3.23 0.85
N LEU A 106 27.81 -4.03 1.42
CA LEU A 106 27.79 -4.30 2.85
C LEU A 106 28.90 -5.30 3.19
N PRO A 107 29.92 -4.92 3.98
CA PRO A 107 30.99 -5.85 4.33
C PRO A 107 30.46 -6.95 5.24
N GLN A 108 30.39 -8.17 4.71
CA GLN A 108 29.85 -9.35 5.42
C GLN A 108 30.58 -9.63 6.75
N TYR A 109 31.88 -9.33 6.84
CA TYR A 109 32.70 -9.55 8.03
C TYR A 109 32.47 -8.54 9.17
N HIS A 110 31.88 -7.38 8.88
CA HIS A 110 31.62 -6.35 9.88
C HIS A 110 30.17 -6.29 10.33
N LEU A 111 29.32 -7.20 9.81
CA LEU A 111 27.93 -7.29 10.19
C LEU A 111 27.77 -8.12 11.47
N PRO A 112 27.05 -7.59 12.48
CA PRO A 112 26.65 -8.37 13.64
C PRO A 112 25.95 -9.68 13.21
N PRO A 113 26.24 -10.82 13.86
CA PRO A 113 25.66 -12.11 13.51
C PRO A 113 24.12 -12.12 13.46
N GLU A 114 23.47 -11.27 14.25
CA GLU A 114 22.02 -11.12 14.28
C GLU A 114 21.45 -10.56 12.98
N LEU A 115 22.22 -9.70 12.29
CA LEU A 115 21.80 -9.06 11.05
C LEU A 115 22.05 -9.92 9.82
N VAL A 116 22.99 -10.87 9.86
CA VAL A 116 23.35 -11.74 8.73
C VAL A 116 22.13 -12.50 8.17
N ARG A 117 21.20 -12.88 9.06
CA ARG A 117 19.94 -13.57 8.68
C ARG A 117 18.96 -12.71 7.90
N LEU A 118 19.11 -11.39 7.91
CA LEU A 118 18.22 -10.46 7.21
C LEU A 118 18.70 -10.16 5.77
N ILE A 119 19.91 -10.61 5.42
CA ILE A 119 20.60 -10.30 4.18
C ILE A 119 20.89 -11.56 3.33
N THR A 120 20.80 -12.75 3.94
CA THR A 120 20.99 -14.06 3.28
C THR A 120 19.63 -14.65 2.90
#